data_AF-A0AAW2IWT7-F1
#
_entry.id   AF-A0AAW2IWT7-F1
#
_cell.length_a   1.000
_cell.length_b   1.000
_cell.length_c   1.000
_cell.angle_alpha   90.00
_cell.angle_beta   90.00
_cell.angle_gamma   90.00
#
_symmetry.space_group_name_H-M   'P 1'
#
loop_
_entity.id
_entity.type
_entity.pdbx_description
1 polymer ?
#
loop_
_entity_poly.entity_id
_entity_poly.type
_entity_poly.pdbx_seq_one_letter_code
_entity_poly.pdbx_strand_id
1 'polypeptide(L)' 'MVIRIDIANFTVHKVLVDNGSSTDIIFKDVLRKLGLEGARLDPVHIPLVGFGGSKVISLGTIELPMSVSEETK' A
#
# COMPACT_ATOMS: atom_id res chain seq x y z
N MET A 1 -10.11 -10.17 3.71
CA MET A 1 -9.49 -10.47 5.03
C MET A 1 -8.73 -9.23 5.49
N VAL A 2 -8.58 -8.96 6.78
CA VAL A 2 -7.74 -7.83 7.25
C VAL A 2 -6.67 -8.35 8.18
N ILE A 3 -5.41 -8.00 7.91
CA ILE A 3 -4.24 -8.48 8.66
C ILE A 3 -3.39 -7.32 9.18
N ARG A 4 -2.51 -7.66 10.12
CA ARG A 4 -1.44 -6.78 10.60
C ARG A 4 -0.14 -7.14 9.88
N ILE A 5 0.56 -6.14 9.37
CA ILE A 5 1.84 -6.27 8.68
C ILE A 5 2.75 -5.14 9.17
N ASP A 6 4.05 -5.41 9.29
CA ASP A 6 5.04 -4.37 9.48
C ASP A 6 5.48 -3.84 8.10
N ILE A 7 5.37 -2.52 7.91
CA ILE A 7 5.74 -1.82 6.68
C ILE A 7 6.73 -0.73 7.05
N ALA A 8 7.93 -0.75 6.48
CA ALA A 8 8.98 0.24 6.74
C ALA A 8 9.27 0.46 8.24
N ASN A 9 9.31 -0.64 9.01
CA ASN A 9 9.50 -0.65 10.47
C ASN A 9 8.32 -0.11 11.30
N PHE A 10 7.15 0.08 10.70
CA PHE A 10 5.93 0.45 11.41
C PHE A 10 4.89 -0.66 11.32
N THR A 11 4.27 -0.98 12.44
CA THR A 11 3.14 -1.92 12.46
C THR A 11 1.87 -1.27 11.92
N VAL A 12 1.39 -1.76 10.78
CA VAL A 12 0.12 -1.36 10.17
C VAL A 12 -0.95 -2.37 10.55
N HIS A 13 -1.88 -1.95 11.42
CA HIS A 13 -2.89 -2.83 12.02
C HIS A 13 -4.00 -3.30 11.09
N LYS A 14 -4.24 -2.59 9.98
CA LYS A 14 -5.38 -2.84 9.09
C LYS A 14 -4.91 -2.81 7.64
N VAL A 15 -4.40 -3.93 7.16
CA VAL A 15 -4.13 -4.17 5.74
C VAL A 15 -5.22 -5.07 5.17
N LEU A 16 -5.95 -4.58 4.17
CA LEU A 16 -6.97 -5.36 3.49
C LEU A 16 -6.29 -6.32 2.51
N VAL A 17 -6.53 -7.61 2.68
CA VAL A 17 -6.20 -8.65 1.70
C VAL A 17 -7.38 -8.83 0.76
N ASP A 18 -7.18 -8.40 -0.48
CA ASP A 18 -8.10 -8.50 -1.60
C ASP A 18 -7.51 -9.42 -2.67
N ASN A 19 -7.99 -10.68 -2.71
CA ASN A 19 -7.53 -11.68 -3.69
C ASN A 19 -8.04 -11.41 -5.12
N GLY A 20 -8.95 -10.44 -5.30
CA GLY A 20 -9.43 -10.01 -6.61
C GLY A 20 -8.61 -8.85 -7.19
N SER A 21 -7.72 -8.24 -6.41
CA SER A 21 -6.85 -7.16 -6.87
C SER A 21 -5.61 -7.72 -7.56
N SER A 22 -5.17 -7.07 -8.65
CA SER A 22 -3.93 -7.39 -9.36
C SER A 22 -2.72 -6.59 -8.85
N THR A 23 -2.92 -5.65 -7.94
CA THR A 23 -1.88 -4.74 -7.46
C THR A 23 -2.11 -4.33 -6.00
N ASP A 24 -1.03 -3.99 -5.31
CA ASP A 24 -1.06 -3.45 -3.96
C ASP A 24 -1.20 -1.93 -3.99
N ILE A 25 -2.04 -1.38 -3.10
CA ILE A 25 -2.35 0.05 -3.06
C ILE A 25 -2.12 0.59 -1.65
N ILE A 26 -1.33 1.66 -1.56
CA ILE A 26 -1.15 2.43 -0.33
C ILE A 26 -1.57 3.88 -0.56
N PHE A 27 -2.38 4.43 0.35
CA PHE A 27 -2.80 5.82 0.26
C PHE A 27 -1.68 6.76 0.72
N LYS A 28 -1.57 7.94 0.08
CA LYS A 28 -0.60 8.99 0.45
C LYS A 28 -0.66 9.35 1.94
N ASP A 29 -1.86 9.39 2.53
CA ASP A 29 -2.03 9.69 3.95
C ASP A 29 -1.43 8.61 4.87
N VAL A 30 -1.36 7.35 4.41
CA VAL A 30 -0.66 6.28 5.14
C VAL A 30 0.84 6.52 5.07
N LEU A 31 1.40 6.84 3.89
CA LEU A 31 2.82 7.22 3.77
C LEU A 31 3.18 8.38 4.71
N ARG A 32 2.33 9.40 4.82
CA ARG A 32 2.52 10.50 5.79
C ARG A 32 2.56 10.00 7.23
N LYS A 33 1.65 9.10 7.62
CA LYS A 33 1.63 8.51 8.98
C LYS A 33 2.84 7.64 9.27
N LEU A 34 3.45 7.06 8.23
CA LEU A 34 4.70 6.32 8.31
C LEU A 34 5.94 7.23 8.32
N GLY A 35 5.77 8.56 8.23
CA GLY A 35 6.90 9.50 8.12
C GLY A 35 7.60 9.48 6.75
N LEU A 36 6.97 8.91 5.72
CA LEU A 36 7.51 8.74 4.37
C LEU A 36 6.94 9.76 3.38
N GLU A 37 6.44 10.90 3.83
CA GLU A 37 5.81 11.91 2.97
C GLU A 37 6.77 12.51 1.92
N GLY A 38 8.07 12.54 2.22
CA GLY A 38 9.12 12.99 1.31
C GLY A 38 9.77 11.88 0.49
N ALA A 39 9.27 10.64 0.58
CA ALA A 39 9.80 9.54 -0.21
C ALA A 39 9.59 9.81 -1.71
N ARG A 40 10.63 9.54 -2.50
CA ARG A 40 10.55 9.65 -3.95
C ARG A 40 9.62 8.56 -4.48
N LEU A 41 8.61 8.98 -5.24
CA LEU A 41 7.75 8.06 -5.99
C LEU A 41 8.28 7.94 -7.41
N ASP A 42 8.29 6.72 -7.93
CA ASP A 42 8.57 6.49 -9.33
C ASP A 42 7.33 6.80 -10.18
N PRO A 43 7.49 7.50 -11.32
CA PRO A 43 6.37 7.86 -12.17
C PRO A 43 5.62 6.64 -12.71
N VAL A 44 4.29 6.71 -12.71
CA VAL A 44 3.41 5.72 -13.34
C VAL A 44 2.56 6.39 -14.40
N HIS A 45 2.53 5.79 -15.59
CA HIS A 45 1.76 6.29 -16.74
C HIS A 45 0.50 5.46 -17.04
N ILE A 46 0.33 4.33 -16.34
CA ILE A 46 -0.78 3.39 -16.57
C ILE A 46 -1.85 3.60 -15.49
N PRO A 47 -3.13 3.84 -15.84
CA PRO A 47 -4.19 3.97 -14.86
C PRO A 47 -4.50 2.64 -14.18
N LEU A 48 -4.83 2.72 -12.89
CA LEU A 48 -5.52 1.64 -12.19
C LEU A 48 -6.97 1.62 -12.64
N VAL A 49 -7.48 0.44 -13.00
CA VAL A 49 -8.86 0.25 -13.48
C VAL A 49 -9.62 -0.56 -12.44
N GLY A 50 -10.64 0.06 -11.84
CA GLY A 50 -11.53 -0.61 -10.88
C GLY A 50 -12.58 -1.48 -11.57
N PHE A 51 -13.25 -2.32 -10.79
CA PHE A 51 -14.28 -3.26 -11.29
C PHE A 51 -15.41 -2.59 -12.10
N GLY A 52 -15.77 -1.34 -11.78
CA GLY A 52 -16.76 -0.56 -12.53
C GLY A 52 -16.22 0.15 -13.77
N GLY A 53 -14.99 -0.12 -14.19
CA GLY A 53 -14.32 0.58 -15.28
C GLY A 53 -13.81 1.98 -14.92
N SER A 54 -13.95 2.39 -13.66
CA SER A 54 -13.39 3.64 -13.15
C SER A 54 -11.87 3.62 -13.25
N LYS A 55 -11.28 4.74 -13.65
CA LYS A 55 -9.83 4.88 -13.84
C LYS A 55 -9.28 5.88 -12.84
N VAL A 56 -8.19 5.51 -12.18
CA VAL A 56 -7.44 6.40 -11.28
C VAL A 56 -5.98 6.37 -11.67
N ILE A 57 -5.37 7.54 -11.82
CA ILE A 57 -3.93 7.68 -11.98
C ILE A 57 -3.33 7.76 -10.58
N SER A 58 -2.44 6.82 -10.24
CA SER A 58 -1.71 6.88 -8.98
C SER A 58 -0.70 8.03 -8.99
N LEU A 59 -0.28 8.46 -7.81
CA LEU A 59 0.79 9.48 -7.70
C LEU A 59 2.16 8.94 -8.15
N GLY A 60 2.30 7.62 -8.18
CA GLY A 60 3.52 6.90 -8.53
C GLY A 60 3.57 5.54 -7.82
N THR A 61 4.73 4.89 -7.89
CA THR A 61 5.06 3.64 -7.17
C THR A 61 6.17 3.88 -6.16
N ILE A 62 6.22 3.01 -5.16
CA ILE A 62 7.28 2.99 -4.14
C ILE A 62 7.52 1.54 -3.72
N GLU A 63 8.77 1.17 -3.56
CA GLU A 63 9.15 -0.09 -2.93
C GLU A 63 9.27 0.11 -1.42
N LEU A 64 8.61 -0.75 -0.64
CA LEU A 64 8.61 -0.68 0.82
C LEU A 64 8.99 -2.06 1.38
N PRO A 65 9.89 -2.12 2.39
CA PRO A 65 10.15 -3.38 3.07
C PRO A 65 8.92 -3.76 3.91
N MET A 66 8.49 -5.01 3.79
CA MET A 66 7.34 -5.54 4.50
C MET A 66 7.64 -6.90 5.12
N SER A 67 7.06 -7.17 6.29
CA SER A 67 7.10 -8.47 6.95
C SER A 67 5.79 -8.77 7.65
N VAL A 68 5.39 -10.03 7.64
CA VAL A 68 4.27 -10.48 8.48
C VAL A 68 4.76 -10.48 9.92
N SER A 69 4.12 -9.66 10.75
CA SER A 69 4.38 -9.63 12.18
C SER A 69 3.82 -10.93 12.78
N GLU A 70 4.69 -11.86 13.14
CA GLU A 70 4.33 -13.06 13.92
C GLU A 70 3.99 -12.61 15.34
N GLU A 71 2.74 -12.76 15.75
CA GLU A 71 2.36 -12.60 17.15
C GLU A 71 2.81 -13.86 17.88
N THR A 72 3.97 -13.81 18.55
CA THR A 72 4.29 -14.83 19.56
C THR A 72 3.26 -14.66 20.66
N LYS A 73 2.26 -15.54 20.66
CA LYS A 73 1.26 -15.66 21.73
C LYS A 73 1.92 -15.94 23.07
#